data_AF-A0A4Q5REA0-F1
#
_entry.id   AF-A0A4Q5REA0-F1
#
_cell.length_a   1.000
_cell.length_b   1.000
_cell.length_c   1.000
_cell.angle_alpha   90.00
_cell.angle_beta   90.00
_cell.angle_gamma   90.00
#
_symmetry.space_group_name_H-M   'P 1'
#
loop_
_entity.id
_entity.type
_entity.pdbx_description
1 polymer ?
#
loop_
_entity_poly.entity_id
_entity_poly.type
_entity_poly.pdbx_seq_one_letter_code
_entity_poly.pdbx_strand_id
1 'polypeptide(L)'
;MAFLPLPYLALLMLISAAASSAAAASPYAAVFIDFENVYYFLKNHYLDPQDPHDYALDLVRALRDTLKRELGLDSLVLYAYADFDRLPSGPQGPLYLMGVDTRNVLGTDHKNAADMQLCIDALEVLYTRPDIGTFVLVAGDRDYIPVLQHLRRQARQVKVVGFRESVSGDLLLMLGQEHFIDARQLLPAERLQALEDHRAARLQQGSDLRRLREQGLPVQSAAALLEARG
;
A
#
# COMPACT_ATOMS: atom_id res chain seq x y z
N MET A 1 -52.13 -30.65 20.96
CA MET A 1 -51.62 -29.65 20.00
C MET A 1 -51.35 -28.36 20.76
N ALA A 2 -50.10 -28.04 21.05
CA ALA A 2 -49.72 -26.88 21.85
C ALA A 2 -49.57 -25.66 20.94
N PHE A 3 -50.47 -24.68 21.09
CA PHE A 3 -50.32 -23.36 20.47
C PHE A 3 -49.20 -22.61 21.20
N LEU A 4 -48.10 -22.35 20.49
CA LEU A 4 -47.10 -21.38 20.94
C LEU A 4 -47.73 -19.98 20.93
N PRO A 5 -47.51 -19.16 21.97
CA PRO A 5 -48.10 -17.82 22.03
C PRO A 5 -47.48 -16.92 20.96
N LEU A 6 -48.31 -16.01 20.43
CA LEU A 6 -48.00 -15.08 19.33
C LEU A 6 -46.86 -14.05 19.53
N PRO A 7 -46.25 -13.76 20.71
CA PRO A 7 -45.25 -12.69 20.78
C PRO A 7 -43.86 -13.09 20.22
N TYR A 8 -43.57 -14.37 20.01
CA TYR A 8 -42.27 -14.80 19.48
C TYR A 8 -42.12 -14.61 17.96
N LEU A 9 -43.21 -14.74 17.21
CA LEU A 9 -43.21 -14.49 15.76
C LEU A 9 -43.02 -13.01 15.43
N ALA A 10 -43.53 -12.10 16.26
CA ALA A 10 -43.31 -10.67 16.11
C ALA A 10 -41.85 -10.26 16.38
N LEU A 11 -41.18 -10.90 17.35
CA LEU A 11 -39.76 -10.64 17.65
C LEU A 11 -38.84 -11.16 16.53
N LEU A 12 -39.14 -12.33 15.95
CA LEU A 12 -38.44 -12.84 14.77
C LEU A 12 -38.74 -12.02 13.50
N MET A 13 -39.95 -11.49 13.34
CA MET A 13 -40.28 -10.60 12.22
C MET A 13 -39.71 -9.18 12.38
N LEU A 14 -39.48 -8.68 13.60
CA LEU A 14 -38.74 -7.44 13.84
C LEU A 14 -37.24 -7.58 13.57
N ILE A 15 -36.66 -8.77 13.76
CA ILE A 15 -35.28 -9.07 13.33
C ILE A 15 -35.21 -9.24 11.79
N SER A 16 -36.29 -9.74 11.17
CA SER A 16 -36.37 -9.93 9.71
C SER A 16 -36.69 -8.65 8.92
N ALA A 17 -37.47 -7.72 9.49
CA ALA A 17 -37.86 -6.46 8.83
C ALA A 17 -36.73 -5.42 8.78
N ALA A 18 -35.65 -5.61 9.54
CA ALA A 18 -34.41 -4.84 9.39
C ALA A 18 -33.51 -5.36 8.24
N ALA A 19 -33.84 -6.51 7.65
CA ALA A 19 -33.10 -7.15 6.57
C ALA A 19 -33.82 -7.00 5.23
N SER A 20 -34.13 -5.77 4.81
CA SER A 20 -34.52 -5.48 3.42
C SER A 20 -34.35 -4.01 3.02
N SER A 21 -33.17 -3.46 3.30
CA SER A 21 -32.50 -2.68 2.26
C SER A 21 -31.30 -3.52 1.84
N ALA A 22 -30.94 -3.57 0.56
CA ALA A 22 -29.55 -3.90 0.25
C ALA A 22 -28.71 -2.97 1.12
N ALA A 23 -28.03 -3.49 2.16
CA ALA A 23 -27.25 -2.66 3.06
C ALA A 23 -26.28 -1.91 2.15
N ALA A 24 -26.42 -0.58 2.05
CA ALA A 24 -25.56 0.21 1.19
C ALA A 24 -24.13 -0.16 1.56
N ALA A 25 -23.31 -0.49 0.55
CA ALA A 25 -21.91 -0.84 0.78
C ALA A 25 -21.31 0.24 1.68
N SER A 26 -20.69 -0.16 2.79
CA SER A 26 -20.20 0.82 3.76
C SER A 26 -19.25 1.78 3.05
N PRO A 27 -19.40 3.11 3.28
CA PRO A 27 -18.55 4.11 2.66
C PRO A 27 -17.19 4.21 3.37
N TYR A 28 -16.90 3.36 4.35
CA TYR A 28 -15.71 3.47 5.19
C TYR A 28 -14.66 2.43 4.83
N ALA A 29 -13.40 2.88 4.77
CA ALA A 29 -12.25 2.06 4.47
C ALA A 29 -11.22 2.06 5.61
N ALA A 30 -10.50 0.95 5.72
CA ALA A 30 -9.27 0.83 6.48
C ALA A 30 -8.10 0.62 5.51
N VAL A 31 -7.04 1.41 5.66
CA VAL A 31 -5.86 1.44 4.80
C VAL A 31 -4.65 0.96 5.59
N PHE A 32 -3.97 -0.05 5.08
CA PHE A 32 -2.81 -0.67 5.70
C PHE A 32 -1.63 -0.57 4.74
N ILE A 33 -0.58 0.15 5.13
CA ILE A 33 0.49 0.57 4.23
C ILE A 33 1.77 -0.12 4.66
N ASP A 34 2.24 -1.07 3.86
CA ASP A 34 3.59 -1.60 3.97
C ASP A 34 4.57 -0.54 3.44
N PHE A 35 4.88 0.43 4.30
CA PHE A 35 5.61 1.64 3.94
C PHE A 35 7.07 1.32 3.62
N GLU A 36 7.65 0.34 4.32
CA GLU A 36 8.99 -0.16 4.05
C GLU A 36 9.10 -0.72 2.63
N ASN A 37 8.16 -1.55 2.20
CA ASN A 37 8.17 -2.13 0.86
C ASN A 37 7.95 -1.08 -0.24
N VAL A 38 7.04 -0.12 -0.02
CA VAL A 38 6.88 1.03 -0.92
C VAL A 38 8.19 1.82 -1.06
N TYR A 39 8.83 2.12 0.07
CA TYR A 39 10.10 2.86 0.10
C TYR A 39 11.20 2.11 -0.66
N TYR A 40 11.39 0.82 -0.39
CA TYR A 40 12.44 0.04 -1.04
C TYR A 40 12.14 -0.26 -2.50
N PHE A 41 10.87 -0.40 -2.89
CA PHE A 41 10.52 -0.43 -4.30
C PHE A 41 10.96 0.84 -5.01
N LEU A 42 10.59 2.02 -4.47
CA LEU A 42 10.95 3.30 -5.06
C LEU A 42 12.47 3.45 -5.15
N LYS A 43 13.17 3.14 -4.07
CA LYS A 43 14.64 3.17 -3.99
C LYS A 43 15.29 2.24 -5.01
N ASN A 44 14.85 1.00 -5.11
CA ASN A 44 15.52 0.01 -5.96
C ASN A 44 15.14 0.16 -7.44
N HIS A 45 13.85 0.34 -7.74
CA HIS A 45 13.34 0.44 -9.10
C HIS A 45 13.84 1.70 -9.82
N TYR A 46 13.86 2.83 -9.10
CA TYR A 46 14.31 4.11 -9.62
C TYR A 46 15.76 4.44 -9.25
N LEU A 47 16.56 3.45 -8.85
CA LEU A 47 18.02 3.57 -8.70
C LEU A 47 18.46 4.70 -7.75
N ASP A 48 17.89 4.69 -6.54
CA ASP A 48 18.14 5.61 -5.43
C ASP A 48 17.84 7.07 -5.83
N PRO A 49 16.55 7.41 -6.08
CA PRO A 49 16.15 8.79 -6.34
C PRO A 49 16.40 9.67 -5.12
N GLN A 50 16.46 10.99 -5.32
CA GLN A 50 16.45 11.93 -4.21
C GLN A 50 15.13 11.79 -3.44
N ASP A 51 15.19 11.78 -2.11
CA ASP A 51 14.04 11.75 -1.20
C ASP A 51 12.95 10.71 -1.57
N PRO A 52 13.27 9.39 -1.60
CA PRO A 52 12.32 8.34 -1.95
C PRO A 52 11.10 8.30 -1.01
N HIS A 53 11.27 8.75 0.23
CA HIS A 53 10.19 8.86 1.21
C HIS A 53 9.14 9.91 0.80
N ASP A 54 9.51 11.00 0.13
CA ASP A 54 8.56 12.00 -0.35
C ASP A 54 7.64 11.43 -1.42
N TYR A 55 8.17 10.57 -2.31
CA TYR A 55 7.36 9.87 -3.29
C TYR A 55 6.39 8.88 -2.64
N ALA A 56 6.83 8.19 -1.57
CA ALA A 56 5.95 7.35 -0.78
C ALA A 56 4.84 8.16 -0.10
N LEU A 57 5.16 9.33 0.47
CA LEU A 57 4.18 10.23 1.08
C LEU A 57 3.17 10.76 0.05
N ASP A 58 3.62 11.13 -1.15
CA ASP A 58 2.74 11.55 -2.24
C ASP A 58 1.81 10.42 -2.69
N LEU A 59 2.31 9.19 -2.77
CA LEU A 59 1.49 8.01 -3.05
C LEU A 59 0.40 7.83 -1.99
N VAL A 60 0.74 7.94 -0.69
CA VAL A 60 -0.26 7.82 0.39
C VAL A 60 -1.31 8.93 0.29
N ARG A 61 -0.90 10.16 -0.01
CA ARG A 61 -1.81 11.30 -0.16
C ARG A 61 -2.76 11.10 -1.35
N ALA A 62 -2.21 10.73 -2.50
CA ALA A 62 -2.97 10.48 -3.71
C ALA A 62 -3.93 9.30 -3.53
N LEU A 63 -3.49 8.21 -2.89
CA LEU A 63 -4.34 7.08 -2.58
C LEU A 63 -5.57 7.52 -1.77
N ARG A 64 -5.37 8.25 -0.67
CA ARG A 64 -6.47 8.72 0.18
C ARG A 64 -7.45 9.59 -0.62
N ASP A 65 -6.93 10.48 -1.46
CA ASP A 65 -7.75 11.37 -2.28
C ASP A 65 -8.54 10.59 -3.36
N THR A 66 -7.92 9.62 -4.03
CA THR A 66 -8.58 8.74 -5.00
C THR A 66 -9.66 7.87 -4.32
N LEU A 67 -9.35 7.27 -3.17
CA LEU A 67 -10.34 6.50 -2.40
C LEU A 67 -11.57 7.37 -2.08
N LYS A 68 -11.36 8.61 -1.62
CA LYS A 68 -12.47 9.50 -1.26
C LYS A 68 -13.24 10.02 -2.47
N ARG A 69 -12.55 10.55 -3.48
CA ARG A 69 -13.16 11.30 -4.59
C ARG A 69 -13.69 10.41 -5.68
N GLU A 70 -12.98 9.34 -6.02
CA GLU A 70 -13.33 8.47 -7.15
C GLU A 70 -14.14 7.27 -6.68
N LEU A 71 -13.81 6.71 -5.51
CA LEU A 71 -14.47 5.50 -5.00
C LEU A 71 -15.51 5.78 -3.90
N GLY A 72 -15.63 7.02 -3.42
CA GLY A 72 -16.57 7.38 -2.36
C GLY A 72 -16.23 6.75 -0.99
N LEU A 73 -14.98 6.32 -0.80
CA LEU A 73 -14.50 5.63 0.40
C LEU A 73 -13.79 6.61 1.34
N ASP A 74 -14.37 6.86 2.50
CA ASP A 74 -13.73 7.62 3.57
C ASP A 74 -12.78 6.72 4.37
N SER A 75 -11.52 7.11 4.47
CA SER A 75 -10.49 6.33 5.15
C SER A 75 -10.51 6.68 6.64
N LEU A 76 -11.11 5.82 7.47
CA LEU A 76 -11.23 6.05 8.92
C LEU A 76 -10.10 5.43 9.75
N VAL A 77 -9.43 4.44 9.18
CA VAL A 77 -8.27 3.78 9.79
C VAL A 77 -7.15 3.81 8.76
N LEU A 78 -6.02 4.41 9.08
CA LEU A 78 -4.85 4.42 8.20
C LEU A 78 -3.61 4.08 9.02
N TYR A 79 -2.98 2.95 8.74
CA TYR A 79 -1.78 2.49 9.42
C TYR A 79 -0.63 2.36 8.43
N ALA A 80 0.56 2.80 8.83
CA ALA A 80 1.80 2.62 8.07
C ALA A 80 2.83 1.82 8.89
N TYR A 81 3.39 0.79 8.27
CA TYR A 81 4.28 -0.18 8.90
C TYR A 81 5.69 -0.05 8.32
N ALA A 82 6.68 0.13 9.18
CA ALA A 82 8.10 0.10 8.83
C ALA A 82 8.95 0.01 10.10
N ASP A 83 10.23 -0.35 9.93
CA ASP A 83 11.28 0.04 10.88
C ASP A 83 11.64 1.51 10.62
N PHE A 84 10.88 2.43 11.22
CA PHE A 84 11.04 3.87 10.97
C PHE A 84 12.38 4.42 11.47
N ASP A 85 13.01 3.72 12.42
CA ASP A 85 14.33 4.08 12.93
C ASP A 85 15.44 3.83 11.88
N ARG A 86 15.17 2.98 10.87
CA ARG A 86 16.10 2.70 9.77
C ARG A 86 15.84 3.51 8.51
N LEU A 87 14.69 4.17 8.40
CA LEU A 87 14.36 5.00 7.25
C LEU A 87 15.00 6.39 7.41
N PRO A 88 15.74 6.88 6.41
CA PRO A 88 16.31 8.22 6.47
C PRO A 88 15.22 9.29 6.50
N SER A 89 15.52 10.42 7.16
CA SER A 89 14.69 11.64 7.19
C SER A 89 13.31 11.54 7.91
N GLY A 90 12.95 10.38 8.47
CA GLY A 90 11.83 10.23 9.41
C GLY A 90 10.44 10.63 8.85
N PRO A 91 9.79 9.80 8.02
CA PRO A 91 8.49 10.12 7.39
C PRO A 91 7.31 10.21 8.38
N GLN A 92 7.55 9.91 9.66
CA GLN A 92 6.51 9.81 10.68
C GLN A 92 5.78 11.14 10.95
N GLY A 93 6.48 12.27 10.92
CA GLY A 93 5.87 13.59 11.11
C GLY A 93 4.83 13.92 10.03
N PRO A 94 5.20 13.86 8.73
CA PRO A 94 4.26 14.01 7.63
C PRO A 94 3.10 13.00 7.65
N LEU A 95 3.38 11.72 7.98
CA LEU A 95 2.34 10.69 8.10
C LEU A 95 1.31 11.04 9.20
N TYR A 96 1.79 11.49 10.37
CA TYR A 96 0.93 11.95 11.46
C TYR A 96 0.01 13.10 11.01
N LEU A 97 0.54 14.11 10.32
CA LEU A 97 -0.25 15.23 9.79
C LEU A 97 -1.28 14.79 8.75
N MET A 98 -1.08 13.64 8.12
CA MET A 98 -2.03 13.04 7.17
C MET A 98 -3.09 12.16 7.85
N GLY A 99 -3.03 11.98 9.18
CA GLY A 99 -3.92 11.09 9.94
C GLY A 99 -3.54 9.62 9.81
N VAL A 100 -2.27 9.31 9.51
CA VAL A 100 -1.75 7.95 9.42
C VAL A 100 -1.02 7.59 10.71
N ASP A 101 -1.50 6.59 11.43
CA ASP A 101 -0.80 6.09 12.62
C ASP A 101 0.36 5.20 12.21
N THR A 102 1.56 5.54 12.66
CA THR A 102 2.77 4.78 12.36
C THR A 102 2.93 3.62 13.33
N ARG A 103 3.08 2.41 12.80
CA ARG A 103 3.42 1.20 13.55
C ARG A 103 4.91 0.94 13.35
N ASN A 104 5.73 1.34 14.33
CA ASN A 104 7.16 1.04 14.30
C ASN A 104 7.36 -0.43 14.62
N VAL A 105 7.90 -1.18 13.66
CA VAL A 105 8.16 -2.61 13.81
C VAL A 105 9.66 -2.83 13.69
N LEU A 106 10.27 -3.29 14.78
CA LEU A 106 11.72 -3.47 14.83
C LEU A 106 12.15 -4.53 13.82
N GLY A 107 12.95 -4.13 12.84
CA GLY A 107 13.55 -5.02 11.87
C GLY A 107 14.65 -5.85 12.54
N THR A 108 14.30 -6.93 13.23
CA THR A 108 15.31 -7.98 13.50
C THR A 108 15.70 -8.65 12.16
N ASP A 109 16.68 -9.56 12.14
CA ASP A 109 17.05 -10.31 10.91
C ASP A 109 15.86 -11.07 10.25
N HIS A 110 14.68 -11.08 10.91
CA HIS A 110 13.42 -11.61 10.40
C HIS A 110 12.64 -10.54 9.62
N LYS A 111 12.72 -10.63 8.29
CA LYS A 111 12.13 -9.74 7.27
C LYS A 111 10.59 -9.66 7.23
N ASN A 112 9.87 -10.26 8.19
CA ASN A 112 8.41 -10.45 8.10
C ASN A 112 7.64 -9.83 9.28
N ALA A 113 8.30 -9.08 10.16
CA ALA A 113 7.64 -8.55 11.35
C ALA A 113 6.57 -7.51 10.99
N ALA A 114 6.85 -6.63 10.03
CA ALA A 114 5.89 -5.63 9.55
C ALA A 114 4.65 -6.28 8.92
N ASP A 115 4.86 -7.27 8.03
CA ASP A 115 3.77 -8.02 7.38
C ASP A 115 2.86 -8.72 8.41
N MET A 116 3.46 -9.35 9.43
CA MET A 116 2.71 -10.03 10.49
C MET A 116 1.89 -9.03 11.31
N GLN A 117 2.49 -7.93 11.75
CA GLN A 117 1.78 -6.90 12.52
C GLN A 117 0.63 -6.30 11.69
N LEU A 118 0.87 -6.02 10.41
CA LEU A 118 -0.14 -5.53 9.48
C LEU A 118 -1.33 -6.50 9.40
N CYS A 119 -1.06 -7.80 9.20
CA CYS A 119 -2.12 -8.80 9.14
C CYS A 119 -2.92 -8.90 10.45
N ILE A 120 -2.24 -8.81 11.60
CA ILE A 120 -2.90 -8.84 12.92
C ILE A 120 -3.81 -7.63 13.09
N ASP A 121 -3.31 -6.43 12.83
CA ASP A 121 -4.09 -5.20 12.95
C ASP A 121 -5.28 -5.19 11.98
N ALA A 122 -5.11 -5.71 10.76
CA ALA A 122 -6.21 -5.85 9.80
C ALA A 122 -7.32 -6.77 10.31
N LEU A 123 -6.97 -7.89 10.94
CA LEU A 123 -7.95 -8.79 11.58
C LEU A 123 -8.57 -8.17 12.83
N GLU A 124 -7.80 -7.42 13.62
CA GLU A 124 -8.35 -6.68 14.76
C GLU A 124 -9.42 -5.67 14.29
N VAL A 125 -9.10 -4.86 13.27
CA VAL A 125 -10.06 -3.91 12.67
C VAL A 125 -11.28 -4.65 12.11
N LEU A 126 -11.09 -5.78 11.43
CA LEU A 126 -12.19 -6.59 10.91
C LEU A 126 -13.23 -6.97 11.98
N TYR A 127 -12.77 -7.34 13.18
CA TYR A 127 -13.64 -7.79 14.26
C TYR A 127 -14.11 -6.67 15.19
N THR A 128 -13.38 -5.56 15.29
CA THR A 128 -13.69 -4.45 16.21
C THR A 128 -14.42 -3.29 15.53
N ARG A 129 -14.31 -3.16 14.19
CA ARG A 129 -14.87 -2.06 13.40
C ARG A 129 -15.83 -2.58 12.32
N PRO A 130 -17.05 -3.01 12.71
CA PRO A 130 -18.02 -3.56 11.76
C PRO A 130 -18.46 -2.55 10.70
N ASP A 131 -18.30 -1.26 10.99
CA ASP A 131 -18.55 -0.12 10.09
C ASP A 131 -17.58 -0.07 8.91
N ILE A 132 -16.41 -0.71 8.95
CA ILE A 132 -15.47 -0.72 7.81
C ILE A 132 -15.90 -1.74 6.74
N GLY A 133 -16.28 -1.26 5.55
CA GLY A 133 -16.68 -2.12 4.44
C GLY A 133 -15.52 -2.58 3.56
N THR A 134 -14.50 -1.75 3.44
CA THR A 134 -13.41 -1.94 2.47
C THR A 134 -12.05 -1.93 3.16
N PHE A 135 -11.24 -2.94 2.85
CA PHE A 135 -9.86 -3.07 3.32
C PHE A 135 -8.93 -2.80 2.14
N VAL A 136 -8.04 -1.83 2.30
CA VAL A 136 -7.06 -1.43 1.29
C VAL A 136 -5.67 -1.77 1.81
N LEU A 137 -4.96 -2.68 1.14
CA LEU A 137 -3.58 -3.01 1.49
C LEU A 137 -2.66 -2.38 0.44
N VAL A 138 -1.73 -1.53 0.87
CA VAL A 138 -0.64 -1.04 0.03
C VAL A 138 0.53 -2.00 0.19
N ALA A 139 0.52 -3.08 -0.59
CA ALA A 139 1.44 -4.20 -0.50
C ALA A 139 1.49 -5.01 -1.80
N GLY A 140 2.53 -5.82 -1.98
CA GLY A 140 2.73 -6.61 -3.20
C GLY A 140 2.97 -8.12 -2.99
N ASP A 141 3.17 -8.59 -1.75
CA ASP A 141 3.60 -9.97 -1.49
C ASP A 141 2.43 -10.98 -1.50
N ARG A 142 2.68 -12.19 -1.98
CA ARG A 142 1.73 -13.31 -1.90
C ARG A 142 1.44 -13.74 -0.46
N ASP A 143 2.31 -13.42 0.48
CA ASP A 143 2.14 -13.76 1.89
C ASP A 143 0.89 -13.09 2.50
N TYR A 144 0.35 -12.05 1.86
CA TYR A 144 -0.92 -11.41 2.22
C TYR A 144 -2.17 -12.20 1.76
N ILE A 145 -2.05 -13.18 0.85
CA ILE A 145 -3.21 -13.92 0.31
C ILE A 145 -4.11 -14.51 1.41
N PRO A 146 -3.60 -15.15 2.49
CA PRO A 146 -4.44 -15.70 3.54
C PRO A 146 -5.30 -14.65 4.26
N VAL A 147 -4.77 -13.46 4.56
CA VAL A 147 -5.55 -12.39 5.21
C VAL A 147 -6.59 -11.81 4.25
N LEU A 148 -6.24 -11.61 2.97
CA LEU A 148 -7.20 -11.12 1.96
C LEU A 148 -8.36 -12.11 1.77
N GLN A 149 -8.06 -13.40 1.71
CA GLN A 149 -9.08 -14.45 1.66
C GLN A 149 -9.95 -14.47 2.91
N HIS A 150 -9.38 -14.24 4.09
CA HIS A 150 -10.14 -14.15 5.33
C HIS A 150 -11.10 -12.95 5.31
N LEU A 151 -10.63 -11.76 4.91
CA LEU A 151 -11.45 -10.55 4.79
C LEU A 151 -12.62 -10.76 3.82
N ARG A 152 -12.37 -11.35 2.64
CA ARG A 152 -13.41 -11.65 1.65
C ARG A 152 -14.44 -12.66 2.17
N ARG A 153 -14.01 -13.69 2.91
CA ARG A 153 -14.93 -14.64 3.55
C ARG A 153 -15.85 -13.99 4.59
N GLN A 154 -15.41 -12.89 5.19
CA GLN A 154 -16.22 -12.04 6.08
C GLN A 154 -17.01 -10.96 5.33
N ALA A 155 -17.24 -11.15 4.02
CA ALA A 155 -17.98 -10.25 3.14
C ALA A 155 -17.44 -8.80 3.08
N ARG A 156 -16.13 -8.61 3.31
CA ARG A 156 -15.47 -7.32 3.11
C ARG A 156 -14.99 -7.16 1.67
N GLN A 157 -15.05 -5.93 1.16
CA GLN A 157 -14.34 -5.58 -0.06
C GLN A 157 -12.84 -5.50 0.24
N VAL A 158 -12.03 -6.01 -0.67
CA VAL A 158 -10.57 -5.93 -0.58
C VAL A 158 -10.07 -5.20 -1.82
N LYS A 159 -9.13 -4.28 -1.60
CA LYS A 159 -8.35 -3.63 -2.65
C LYS A 159 -6.87 -3.76 -2.32
N VAL A 160 -6.05 -4.00 -3.33
CA VAL A 160 -4.60 -3.98 -3.19
C VAL A 160 -4.04 -2.86 -4.04
N VAL A 161 -3.17 -2.08 -3.44
CA VAL A 161 -2.43 -0.99 -4.08
C VAL A 161 -0.98 -1.41 -4.13
N GLY A 162 -0.36 -1.34 -5.30
CA GLY A 162 1.07 -1.68 -5.42
C GLY A 162 1.60 -1.33 -6.79
N PHE A 163 2.91 -1.37 -6.95
CA PHE A 163 3.52 -1.19 -8.26
C PHE A 163 3.39 -2.49 -9.04
N ARG A 164 2.80 -2.42 -10.24
CA ARG A 164 2.51 -3.60 -11.06
C ARG A 164 3.72 -4.51 -11.26
N GLU A 165 4.91 -3.93 -11.34
CA GLU A 165 6.19 -4.60 -11.55
C GLU A 165 6.70 -5.36 -10.32
N SER A 166 6.15 -5.09 -9.14
CA SER A 166 6.55 -5.69 -7.85
C SER A 166 5.52 -6.64 -7.26
N VAL A 167 4.26 -6.52 -7.66
CA VAL A 167 3.16 -7.28 -7.06
C VAL A 167 3.18 -8.72 -7.59
N SER A 168 3.03 -9.68 -6.68
CA SER A 168 2.98 -11.11 -7.00
C SER A 168 1.86 -11.45 -7.99
N GLY A 169 2.20 -12.23 -9.02
CA GLY A 169 1.23 -12.76 -9.98
C GLY A 169 0.16 -13.64 -9.32
N ASP A 170 0.53 -14.43 -8.31
CA ASP A 170 -0.41 -15.28 -7.56
C ASP A 170 -1.42 -14.43 -6.78
N LEU A 171 -0.96 -13.32 -6.19
CA LEU A 171 -1.84 -12.38 -5.50
C LEU A 171 -2.80 -11.72 -6.49
N LEU A 172 -2.30 -11.23 -7.63
CA LEU A 172 -3.16 -10.62 -8.65
C LEU A 172 -4.20 -11.60 -9.21
N LEU A 173 -3.81 -12.86 -9.44
CA LEU A 173 -4.69 -13.92 -9.90
C LEU A 173 -5.81 -14.19 -8.88
N MET A 174 -5.47 -14.23 -7.58
CA MET A 174 -6.44 -14.45 -6.50
C MET A 174 -7.36 -13.24 -6.29
N LEU A 175 -6.80 -12.03 -6.42
CA LEU A 175 -7.47 -10.78 -6.12
C LEU A 175 -8.49 -10.41 -7.20
N GLY A 176 -8.11 -10.51 -8.48
CA GLY A 176 -8.84 -9.94 -9.62
C GLY A 176 -8.36 -8.52 -9.96
N GLN A 177 -8.34 -8.17 -11.25
CA GLN A 177 -7.79 -6.89 -11.73
C GLN A 177 -8.60 -5.67 -11.26
N GLU A 178 -9.91 -5.83 -11.12
CA GLU A 178 -10.86 -4.82 -10.65
C GLU A 178 -10.64 -4.41 -9.17
N HIS A 179 -9.92 -5.25 -8.44
CA HIS A 179 -9.56 -5.04 -7.04
C HIS A 179 -8.13 -4.54 -6.87
N PHE A 180 -7.38 -4.37 -7.97
CA PHE A 180 -6.02 -3.84 -7.95
C PHE A 180 -5.99 -2.37 -8.38
N ILE A 181 -5.23 -1.56 -7.66
CA ILE A 181 -4.93 -0.17 -8.00
C ILE A 181 -3.43 -0.07 -8.23
N ASP A 182 -3.03 0.37 -9.42
CA ASP A 182 -1.61 0.56 -9.74
C ASP A 182 -1.08 1.82 -9.06
N ALA A 183 -0.15 1.64 -8.12
CA ALA A 183 0.48 2.74 -7.38
C ALA A 183 1.15 3.76 -8.32
N ARG A 184 1.65 3.32 -9.47
CA ARG A 184 2.25 4.18 -10.48
C ARG A 184 1.25 5.20 -11.03
N GLN A 185 -0.03 4.83 -11.13
CA GLN A 185 -1.09 5.70 -11.66
C GLN A 185 -1.60 6.70 -10.63
N LEU A 186 -1.34 6.47 -9.35
CA LEU A 186 -1.69 7.39 -8.26
C LEU A 186 -0.69 8.54 -8.12
N LEU A 187 0.57 8.31 -8.47
CA LEU A 187 1.59 9.36 -8.38
C LEU A 187 1.26 10.54 -9.31
N PRO A 188 1.44 11.79 -8.87
CA PRO A 188 1.32 12.95 -9.75
C PRO A 188 2.23 12.81 -10.98
N ALA A 189 1.72 13.18 -12.16
CA ALA A 189 2.43 12.97 -13.42
C ALA A 189 3.84 13.59 -13.42
N GLU A 190 3.99 14.79 -12.86
CA GLU A 190 5.28 15.47 -12.71
C GLU A 190 6.26 14.70 -11.82
N ARG A 191 5.76 14.09 -10.75
CA ARG A 191 6.56 13.29 -9.81
C ARG A 191 7.00 11.98 -10.46
N LEU A 192 6.10 11.30 -11.17
CA LEU A 192 6.44 10.10 -11.91
C LEU A 192 7.47 10.38 -13.02
N GLN A 193 7.30 11.48 -13.76
CA GLN A 193 8.25 11.88 -14.79
C GLN A 193 9.65 12.11 -14.20
N ALA A 194 9.75 12.82 -13.07
CA ALA A 194 11.03 13.03 -12.39
C ALA A 194 11.71 11.71 -11.97
N LEU A 195 10.94 10.71 -11.51
CA LEU A 195 11.47 9.38 -11.20
C LEU A 195 12.03 8.66 -12.44
N GLU A 196 11.30 8.72 -13.56
CA GLU A 196 11.72 8.09 -14.81
C GLU A 196 12.95 8.77 -15.42
N ASP A 197 13.00 10.10 -15.39
CA ASP A 197 14.15 10.88 -15.86
C ASP A 197 15.40 10.57 -15.04
N HIS A 198 15.28 10.54 -13.70
CA HIS A 198 16.37 10.15 -12.81
C HIS A 198 16.86 8.73 -13.12
N ARG A 199 15.94 7.77 -13.23
CA ARG A 199 16.28 6.38 -13.57
C ARG A 199 16.99 6.28 -14.92
N ALA A 200 16.49 6.97 -15.95
CA ALA A 200 17.09 6.99 -17.27
C ALA A 200 18.51 7.57 -17.24
N ALA A 201 18.72 8.70 -16.55
CA ALA A 201 20.02 9.30 -16.37
C ALA A 201 21.01 8.36 -15.67
N ARG A 202 20.59 7.65 -14.62
CA ARG A 202 21.42 6.68 -13.90
C ARG A 202 21.81 5.48 -14.76
N LEU A 203 20.90 4.98 -15.58
CA LEU A 203 21.18 3.89 -16.53
C LEU A 203 22.16 4.35 -17.63
N GLN A 204 21.97 5.55 -18.17
CA GLN A 204 22.89 6.13 -19.15
C GLN A 204 24.29 6.30 -18.57
N GLN A 205 24.42 6.90 -17.39
CA GLN A 205 25.70 7.06 -16.67
C GLN A 205 26.39 5.71 -16.46
N GLY A 206 25.64 4.68 -16.04
CA GLY A 206 26.18 3.32 -15.88
C GLY A 206 26.65 2.70 -17.18
N SER A 207 25.96 2.97 -18.30
CA SER A 207 26.35 2.49 -19.62
C SER A 207 27.59 3.19 -20.17
N ASP A 208 27.70 4.51 -19.96
CA ASP A 208 28.85 5.31 -20.39
C ASP A 208 30.11 4.93 -19.60
N LEU A 209 29.98 4.74 -18.28
CA LEU A 209 31.06 4.22 -17.44
C LEU A 209 31.53 2.83 -17.91
N ARG A 210 30.62 1.94 -18.32
CA ARG A 210 31.01 0.63 -18.88
C ARG A 210 31.80 0.79 -20.18
N ARG A 211 31.33 1.64 -21.11
CA ARG A 211 32.04 1.93 -22.37
C ARG A 211 33.43 2.51 -22.14
N LEU A 212 33.59 3.45 -21.21
CA LEU A 212 34.90 4.04 -20.89
C LEU A 212 35.86 3.01 -20.29
N ARG A 213 35.37 2.06 -19.49
CA ARG A 213 36.18 0.94 -18.96
C ARG A 213 36.61 -0.02 -20.07
N GLU A 214 35.72 -0.34 -21.01
CA GLU A 214 36.04 -1.17 -22.18
C GLU A 214 37.10 -0.52 -23.09
N GLN A 215 37.16 0.82 -23.11
CA GLN A 215 38.18 1.61 -23.81
C GLN A 215 39.50 1.78 -23.01
N GLY A 216 39.63 1.17 -21.83
CA GLY A 216 40.86 1.16 -21.05
C GLY A 216 41.10 2.38 -20.15
N LEU A 217 40.10 3.26 -19.93
CA LEU A 217 40.24 4.38 -18.99
C LEU A 217 40.11 3.92 -17.53
N PRO A 218 40.99 4.39 -16.61
CA PRO A 218 40.85 4.11 -15.19
C PRO A 218 39.56 4.73 -14.61
N VAL A 219 38.90 3.99 -13.69
CA VAL A 219 37.58 4.32 -13.12
C VAL A 219 37.53 5.70 -12.45
N GLN A 220 38.62 6.11 -11.79
CA GLN A 220 38.71 7.40 -11.09
C GLN A 220 38.67 8.60 -12.06
N SER A 221 39.28 8.46 -13.24
CA SER A 221 39.25 9.47 -14.31
C SER A 221 37.90 9.55 -15.02
N ALA A 222 37.19 8.42 -15.17
CA ALA A 222 35.88 8.37 -15.83
C ALA A 222 34.76 8.99 -14.97
N ALA A 223 34.78 8.78 -13.66
CA ALA A 223 33.82 9.40 -12.73
C ALA A 223 33.99 10.92 -12.66
N ALA A 224 35.23 11.41 -12.54
CA ALA A 224 35.54 12.84 -12.53
C ALA A 224 35.19 13.56 -13.84
N LEU A 225 35.31 12.88 -15.00
CA LEU A 225 34.92 13.42 -16.30
C LEU A 225 33.41 13.56 -16.48
N LEU A 226 32.62 12.70 -15.83
CA LEU A 226 31.15 12.78 -15.85
C LEU A 226 30.63 13.86 -14.90
N GLU A 227 31.24 14.03 -13.73
CA GLU A 227 30.92 15.14 -12.80
C GLU A 227 31.29 16.51 -13.38
N ALA A 228 32.33 16.62 -14.20
CA ALA A 228 32.73 17.88 -14.83
C ALA A 228 31.85 18.29 -16.04
N ARG A 229 30.91 17.45 -16.47
CA ARG A 229 30.01 17.67 -17.62
C ARG A 229 28.56 17.95 -17.24
N GLY A 230 28.19 17.79 -15.97
CA GLY A 230 26.91 18.19 -15.40
C GLY A 230 27.02 19.52 -14.66
#